data_AF-A0A081PRS0-F1
#
_entry.id   AF-A0A081PRS0-F1
#
_cell.length_a   1.000
_cell.length_b   1.000
_cell.length_c   1.000
_cell.angle_alpha   90.00
_cell.angle_beta   90.00
_cell.angle_gamma   90.00
#
_symmetry.space_group_name_H-M   'P 1'
#
loop_
_entity.id
_entity.type
_entity.pdbx_description
1 polymer ?
#
loop_
_entity_poly.entity_id
_entity_poly.type
_entity_poly.pdbx_seq_one_letter_code
_entity_poly.pdbx_strand_id
1 'polypeptide(L)'
;MKTVIRQALLDYPDILVFSDEEDFAPHILTFGIKGVRGEVIVHAFEDYDIFISTTSACSSKAGKPAGTLIAMGVDKDKAQSAVRLSLDLENDMSQVEQFLTKLKLIYNQTRKVR
;
A
#
# COMPACT_ATOMS: atom_id res chain seq x y z
N MET A 1 -11.38 7.40 -8.31
CA MET A 1 -10.36 7.45 -7.24
C MET A 1 -9.30 6.34 -7.39
N LYS A 2 -9.65 5.04 -7.26
CA LYS A 2 -8.68 3.91 -7.38
C LYS A 2 -7.73 4.03 -8.57
N THR A 3 -8.26 4.23 -9.78
CA THR A 3 -7.45 4.39 -11.01
C THR A 3 -6.46 5.54 -10.93
N VAL A 4 -6.87 6.69 -10.39
CA VAL A 4 -5.98 7.86 -10.22
C VAL A 4 -4.84 7.55 -9.27
N ILE A 5 -5.14 6.94 -8.13
CA ILE A 5 -4.12 6.53 -7.17
C ILE A 5 -3.17 5.51 -7.81
N ARG A 6 -3.72 4.47 -8.45
CA ARG A 6 -2.95 3.42 -9.12
C ARG A 6 -1.98 4.01 -10.14
N GLN A 7 -2.44 4.92 -11.01
CA GLN A 7 -1.56 5.53 -12.00
C GLN A 7 -0.44 6.34 -11.35
N ALA A 8 -0.74 7.14 -10.32
CA ALA A 8 0.28 7.87 -9.59
C ALA A 8 1.29 6.94 -8.89
N LEU A 9 0.88 5.76 -8.41
CA LEU A 9 1.78 4.77 -7.82
C LEU A 9 2.78 4.20 -8.84
N LEU A 10 2.36 4.04 -10.10
CA LEU A 10 3.21 3.47 -11.17
C LEU A 10 4.38 4.39 -11.56
N ASP A 11 4.31 5.69 -11.23
CA ASP A 11 5.41 6.65 -11.46
C ASP A 11 6.61 6.42 -10.52
N TYR A 12 6.46 5.60 -9.48
CA TYR A 12 7.51 5.32 -8.50
C TYR A 12 8.16 3.96 -8.76
N PRO A 13 9.45 3.90 -9.11
CA PRO A 13 10.12 2.65 -9.53
C PRO A 13 10.23 1.60 -8.42
N ASP A 14 10.17 2.01 -7.16
CA ASP A 14 10.25 1.10 -6.02
C ASP A 14 8.87 0.74 -5.45
N ILE A 15 7.78 1.25 -6.03
CA ILE A 15 6.43 0.85 -5.64
C ILE A 15 5.99 -0.35 -6.46
N LEU A 16 5.52 -1.38 -5.77
CA LEU A 16 4.91 -2.57 -6.34
C LEU A 16 3.41 -2.46 -6.18
N VAL A 17 2.66 -2.56 -7.28
CA VAL A 17 1.20 -2.61 -7.24
C VAL A 17 0.75 -4.05 -7.45
N PHE A 18 -0.02 -4.59 -6.51
CA PHE A 18 -0.48 -5.98 -6.51
C PHE A 18 -1.92 -6.15 -7.00
N SER A 19 -2.66 -5.06 -7.14
CA SER A 19 -4.06 -5.06 -7.61
C SER A 19 -4.19 -4.39 -8.97
N ASP A 20 -5.05 -4.94 -9.82
CA ASP A 20 -5.33 -4.40 -11.16
C ASP A 20 -6.73 -3.77 -11.27
N GLU A 21 -7.13 -3.40 -12.48
CA GLU A 21 -8.47 -2.91 -12.80
C GLU A 21 -9.48 -4.05 -13.06
N GLU A 22 -9.12 -5.01 -13.92
CA GLU A 22 -9.97 -6.17 -14.25
C GLU A 22 -9.90 -7.25 -13.15
N ASP A 23 -11.03 -7.88 -12.81
CA ASP A 23 -11.13 -8.93 -11.78
C ASP A 23 -10.75 -8.53 -10.34
N PHE A 24 -10.53 -7.25 -10.06
CA PHE A 24 -10.29 -6.72 -8.72
C PHE A 24 -11.42 -5.83 -8.23
N ALA A 25 -11.66 -5.83 -6.92
CA ALA A 25 -12.61 -4.92 -6.30
C ALA A 25 -12.29 -3.45 -6.64
N PRO A 26 -13.29 -2.64 -7.05
CA PRO A 26 -13.06 -1.27 -7.53
C PRO A 26 -12.63 -0.30 -6.43
N HIS A 27 -12.78 -0.69 -5.16
CA HIS A 27 -12.50 0.10 -3.99
C HIS A 27 -11.26 -0.38 -3.20
N ILE A 28 -10.60 -1.45 -3.65
CA ILE A 28 -9.40 -1.98 -3.00
C ILE A 28 -8.18 -1.76 -3.90
N LEU A 29 -7.13 -1.15 -3.33
CA LEU A 29 -5.82 -0.99 -3.94
C LEU A 29 -4.77 -1.59 -3.00
N THR A 30 -4.04 -2.59 -3.48
CA THR A 30 -2.96 -3.22 -2.70
C THR A 30 -1.63 -2.88 -3.36
N PHE A 31 -0.70 -2.33 -2.58
CA PHE A 31 0.62 -1.93 -3.05
C PHE A 31 1.68 -2.13 -1.96
N GLY A 32 2.95 -1.94 -2.27
CA GLY A 32 4.03 -1.96 -1.29
C GLY A 32 5.24 -1.18 -1.78
N ILE A 33 6.14 -0.80 -0.87
CA ILE A 33 7.41 -0.15 -1.20
C ILE A 33 8.53 -1.18 -1.05
N LYS A 34 9.31 -1.40 -2.11
CA LYS A 34 10.42 -2.36 -2.13
C LYS A 34 11.41 -2.07 -1.01
N GLY A 35 11.74 -3.10 -0.23
CA GLY A 35 12.67 -3.01 0.89
C GLY A 35 12.07 -2.40 2.17
N VAL A 36 10.79 -2.06 2.18
CA VAL A 36 10.10 -1.49 3.35
C VAL A 36 9.02 -2.45 3.80
N ARG A 37 9.00 -2.81 5.09
CA ARG A 37 7.94 -3.67 5.64
C ARG A 37 6.61 -2.92 5.67
N GLY A 38 5.51 -3.62 5.44
CA GLY A 38 4.16 -3.04 5.44
C GLY A 38 3.84 -2.27 6.73
N GLU A 39 4.26 -2.76 7.90
CA GLU A 39 3.99 -2.07 9.19
C GLU A 39 4.68 -0.70 9.26
N VAL A 40 5.86 -0.56 8.65
CA VAL A 40 6.56 0.73 8.61
C VAL A 40 5.79 1.73 7.75
N ILE A 41 5.21 1.26 6.64
CA ILE A 41 4.39 2.10 5.76
C ILE A 41 3.11 2.52 6.50
N VAL A 42 2.43 1.59 7.18
CA VAL A 42 1.24 1.89 7.97
C VAL A 42 1.53 2.96 9.02
N HIS A 43 2.56 2.77 9.85
CA HIS A 43 2.93 3.74 10.88
C HIS A 43 3.32 5.10 10.29
N ALA A 44 3.99 5.13 9.14
CA ALA A 44 4.34 6.39 8.48
C ALA A 44 3.11 7.17 7.98
N PHE A 45 2.02 6.49 7.60
CA PHE A 45 0.76 7.14 7.24
C PHE A 45 -0.08 7.52 8.47
N GLU A 46 -0.01 6.76 9.58
CA GLU A 46 -0.66 7.08 10.84
C GLU A 46 -0.24 8.46 11.38
N ASP A 47 1.04 8.84 11.23
CA ASP A 47 1.57 10.17 11.60
C ASP A 47 0.90 11.34 10.85
N TYR A 48 0.16 11.05 9.77
CA TYR A 48 -0.58 12.02 8.96
C TYR A 48 -2.10 11.82 9.04
N ASP A 49 -2.59 11.08 10.03
CA ASP A 49 -4.02 10.73 10.20
C ASP A 49 -4.61 9.99 8.97
N ILE A 50 -3.76 9.26 8.22
CA ILE A 50 -4.17 8.44 7.08
C ILE A 50 -4.10 6.98 7.50
N PHE A 51 -5.26 6.33 7.60
CA PHE A 51 -5.35 4.96 8.09
C PHE A 51 -5.42 3.98 6.92
N ILE A 52 -4.38 3.14 6.81
CA ILE A 52 -4.31 2.03 5.86
C ILE A 52 -4.00 0.74 6.62
N SER A 53 -4.22 -0.40 5.99
CA SER A 53 -4.02 -1.71 6.63
C SER A 53 -2.84 -2.46 6.02
N THR A 54 -2.13 -3.25 6.81
CA THR A 54 -1.29 -4.33 6.26
C THR A 54 -2.18 -5.52 5.86
N THR A 55 -1.58 -6.52 5.21
CA THR A 55 -2.29 -7.75 4.86
C THR A 55 -2.67 -8.56 6.09
N SER A 56 -3.88 -9.12 6.10
CA SER A 56 -4.52 -9.93 7.15
C SER A 56 -4.18 -9.57 8.61
N ALA A 57 -5.14 -8.97 9.31
CA ALA A 57 -5.05 -8.61 10.73
C ALA A 57 -4.58 -9.78 11.64
N CYS A 58 -4.90 -11.03 11.29
CA CYS A 58 -4.47 -12.22 12.04
C CYS A 58 -2.97 -12.57 11.86
N SER A 59 -2.34 -12.12 10.78
CA SER A 59 -0.91 -12.38 10.51
C SER A 59 0.02 -11.40 11.24
N SER A 60 -0.51 -10.26 11.70
CA SER A 60 0.24 -9.19 12.38
C SER A 60 0.99 -9.67 13.64
N LYS A 61 0.40 -10.58 14.42
CA LYS A 61 1.04 -11.17 15.62
C LYS A 61 2.12 -12.21 15.30
N ALA A 62 2.17 -12.72 14.07
CA ALA A 62 3.05 -13.82 13.69
C ALA A 62 4.17 -13.40 12.71
N GLY A 63 4.23 -12.12 12.30
CA GLY A 63 5.18 -11.64 11.28
C GLY A 63 5.09 -12.42 9.96
N LYS A 64 3.94 -13.06 9.71
CA LYS A 64 3.77 -13.94 8.56
C LYS A 64 3.46 -13.08 7.32
N PRO A 65 4.16 -13.30 6.21
CA PRO A 65 3.90 -12.60 4.96
C PRO A 65 2.46 -12.86 4.48
N ALA A 66 1.96 -11.97 3.62
CA ALA A 66 0.61 -12.04 3.06
C ALA A 66 0.34 -13.39 2.39
N GLY A 67 -0.34 -14.30 3.09
CA GLY A 67 -0.59 -15.67 2.61
C GLY A 67 -1.30 -15.70 1.26
N THR A 68 -2.20 -14.74 1.02
CA THR A 68 -2.88 -14.57 -0.28
C THR A 68 -1.90 -14.18 -1.39
N LEU A 69 -1.03 -13.18 -1.18
CA LEU A 69 -0.07 -12.77 -2.21
C LEU A 69 0.92 -13.89 -2.51
N ILE A 70 1.36 -14.64 -1.49
CA ILE A 70 2.21 -15.82 -1.71
C ILE A 70 1.48 -16.90 -2.51
N ALA A 71 0.21 -17.17 -2.20
CA ALA A 71 -0.60 -18.12 -2.97
C ALA A 71 -0.82 -17.66 -4.42
N MET A 72 -0.83 -16.35 -4.66
CA MET A 72 -0.85 -15.74 -6.00
C MET A 72 0.52 -15.77 -6.71
N GLY A 73 1.56 -16.34 -6.08
CA GLY A 73 2.91 -16.45 -6.66
C GLY A 73 3.79 -15.22 -6.45
N VAL A 74 3.39 -14.28 -5.59
CA VAL A 74 4.24 -13.13 -5.23
C VAL A 74 5.34 -13.59 -4.29
N ASP A 75 6.58 -13.19 -4.60
CA ASP A 75 7.75 -13.49 -3.77
C ASP A 75 7.55 -13.01 -2.33
N LYS A 76 8.07 -13.79 -1.37
CA LYS A 76 7.87 -13.56 0.06
C LYS A 76 8.35 -12.17 0.51
N ASP A 77 9.47 -11.70 -0.01
CA ASP A 77 10.06 -10.39 0.28
C ASP A 77 9.16 -9.24 -0.19
N LYS A 78 8.56 -9.38 -1.38
CA LYS A 78 7.57 -8.44 -1.92
C LYS A 78 6.27 -8.48 -1.13
N ALA A 79 5.79 -9.68 -0.78
CA ALA A 79 4.57 -9.85 0.00
C ALA A 79 4.66 -9.24 1.41
N GLN A 80 5.87 -9.06 1.97
CA GLN A 80 6.09 -8.42 3.27
C GLN A 80 5.95 -6.89 3.23
N SER A 81 6.03 -6.25 2.06
CA SER A 81 5.84 -4.81 1.92
C SER A 81 4.37 -4.41 1.71
N ALA A 82 3.48 -5.38 1.59
CA ALA A 82 2.11 -5.16 1.16
C ALA A 82 1.26 -4.41 2.19
N VAL A 83 0.68 -3.31 1.72
CA VAL A 83 -0.37 -2.53 2.37
C VAL A 83 -1.59 -2.44 1.46
N ARG A 84 -2.75 -2.30 2.09
CA ARG A 84 -4.06 -2.21 1.46
C ARG A 84 -4.71 -0.89 1.81
N LEU A 85 -4.99 -0.13 0.77
CA LEU A 85 -5.86 1.04 0.78
C LEU A 85 -7.28 0.60 0.39
N SER A 86 -8.22 0.83 1.30
CA SER A 86 -9.65 0.60 1.08
C SER A 86 -10.32 1.95 0.95
N LEU A 87 -11.04 2.17 -0.14
CA LEU A 87 -11.83 3.37 -0.38
C LEU A 87 -13.30 3.07 -0.08
N ASP A 88 -14.04 4.06 0.36
CA ASP A 88 -15.49 4.01 0.50
C ASP A 88 -16.16 5.15 -0.30
N LEU A 89 -17.48 5.29 -0.12
CA LEU A 89 -18.28 6.33 -0.78
C LEU A 89 -18.13 7.70 -0.12
N GLU A 90 -17.60 7.76 1.10
CA GLU A 90 -17.33 9.01 1.83
C GLU A 90 -16.00 9.61 1.42
N ASN A 91 -15.13 8.84 0.75
CA ASN A 91 -13.89 9.36 0.23
C ASN A 91 -14.08 10.32 -0.96
N ASP A 92 -13.23 11.34 -1.03
CA ASP A 92 -13.23 12.31 -2.11
C ASP A 92 -11.83 12.51 -2.74
N MET A 93 -11.80 13.29 -3.82
CA MET A 93 -10.56 13.58 -4.54
C MET A 93 -9.57 14.41 -3.72
N SER A 94 -10.03 15.21 -2.75
CA SER A 94 -9.13 15.99 -1.89
C SER A 94 -8.33 15.08 -0.95
N GLN A 95 -8.97 14.03 -0.42
CA GLN A 95 -8.29 13.00 0.37
C GLN A 95 -7.30 12.19 -0.48
N VAL A 96 -7.64 11.93 -1.75
CA VAL A 96 -6.71 11.30 -2.71
C VAL A 96 -5.47 12.17 -2.92
N GLU A 97 -5.63 13.47 -3.13
CA GLU A 97 -4.51 14.42 -3.29
C GLU A 97 -3.65 14.50 -2.02
N GLN A 98 -4.27 14.51 -0.84
CA GLN A 98 -3.56 14.46 0.43
C GLN A 98 -2.76 13.16 0.56
N PHE A 99 -3.38 12.01 0.27
CA PHE A 99 -2.70 10.71 0.26
C PHE A 99 -1.48 10.71 -0.65
N LEU A 100 -1.61 11.18 -1.90
CA LEU A 100 -0.49 11.22 -2.85
C LEU A 100 0.62 12.18 -2.42
N THR A 101 0.25 13.31 -1.81
CA THR A 101 1.22 14.26 -1.25
C THR A 101 2.00 13.64 -0.11
N LYS A 102 1.34 12.96 0.83
CA LYS A 102 2.00 12.30 1.96
C LYS A 102 2.80 11.08 1.52
N LEU A 103 2.29 10.30 0.58
CA LEU A 103 3.02 9.18 -0.04
C LEU A 103 4.37 9.64 -0.58
N LYS A 104 4.43 10.76 -1.30
CA LYS A 104 5.70 11.31 -1.83
C LYS A 104 6.71 11.61 -0.72
N LEU A 105 6.26 12.14 0.42
CA LEU A 105 7.11 12.41 1.57
C LEU A 105 7.64 11.11 2.20
N ILE A 106 6.73 10.17 2.47
CA ILE A 106 7.06 8.85 3.05
C ILE A 106 8.01 8.08 2.13
N TYR A 107 7.74 8.08 0.82
CA TYR A 107 8.61 7.48 -0.19
C TYR A 107 10.04 8.04 -0.11
N ASN A 108 10.18 9.37 -0.05
CA ASN A 108 11.51 9.99 0.06
C ASN A 108 12.21 9.71 1.40
N GLN A 109 11.47 9.56 2.50
CA GLN A 109 12.03 9.20 3.80
C GLN A 109 12.53 7.75 3.81
N THR A 110 11.72 6.82 3.31
CA THR A 110 12.08 5.40 3.22
C THR A 110 13.28 5.15 2.31
N ARG A 111 13.49 6.00 1.29
CA ARG A 111 14.71 5.98 0.45
C ARG A 111 16.01 6.30 1.19
N LYS A 112 15.97 7.04 2.30
CA LYS A 112 17.17 7.44 3.05
C LYS A 112 17.65 6.39 4.05
N VAL A 113 16.78 5.45 4.42
CA VAL A 113 16.99 4.46 5.48
C VAL A 113 17.15 3.03 4.96
N ARG A 114 17.10 2.85 3.65
CA ARG A 114 17.35 1.59 2.93
C ARG A 114 18.67 1.68 2.18
#